data_AF-A0A6G2DQ63-F1
#
_entry.id   AF-A0A6G2DQ63-F1
#
_cell.length_a   1.000
_cell.length_b   1.000
_cell.length_c   1.000
_cell.angle_alpha   90.00
_cell.angle_beta   90.00
_cell.angle_gamma   90.00
#
_symmetry.space_group_name_H-M   'P 1'
#
loop_
_entity.id
_entity.type
_entity.pdbx_description
1 polymer ?
#
loop_
_entity_poly.entity_id
_entity_poly.type
_entity_poly.pdbx_seq_one_letter_code
_entity_poly.pdbx_strand_id
1 'polypeptide(L)'
;SDARNFGVKKSMGEFITFVDSDDYVTDDYVEYLYSLVKKYNCKMSMCSIFVHYISNDKMINNGTGRELMMTAERCIEKMCYHDEV
;
A
#
# COMPACT_ATOMS: atom_id res chain seq x y z
N SER A 1 5.55 -15.38 -9.21
CA SER A 1 6.28 -14.15 -9.56
C SER A 1 6.13 -13.76 -11.04
N ASP A 2 5.78 -14.68 -11.96
CA ASP A 2 5.72 -14.39 -13.40
C ASP A 2 4.65 -13.39 -13.83
N ALA A 3 3.44 -13.47 -13.28
CA ALA A 3 2.34 -12.56 -13.63
C ALA A 3 2.67 -11.09 -13.30
N ARG A 4 3.20 -10.83 -12.08
CA ARG A 4 3.63 -9.49 -11.65
C ARG A 4 4.78 -8.96 -12.54
N ASN A 5 5.77 -9.80 -12.83
CA ASN A 5 6.89 -9.44 -13.70
C ASN A 5 6.44 -9.11 -15.13
N PHE A 6 5.48 -9.87 -15.66
CA PHE A 6 4.88 -9.60 -16.97
C PHE A 6 4.10 -8.27 -16.96
N GLY A 7 3.30 -8.01 -15.91
CA GLY A 7 2.58 -6.76 -15.72
C GLY A 7 3.51 -5.54 -15.71
N VAL A 8 4.60 -5.61 -14.94
CA VAL A 8 5.63 -4.54 -14.87
C VAL A 8 6.23 -4.26 -16.24
N LYS A 9 6.54 -5.29 -17.04
CA LYS A 9 7.07 -5.10 -18.41
C LYS A 9 6.05 -4.45 -19.36
N LYS A 10 4.77 -4.47 -19.04
CA LYS A 10 3.68 -3.91 -19.86
C LYS A 10 3.16 -2.56 -19.35
N SER A 11 3.46 -2.17 -18.12
CA SER A 11 3.04 -0.89 -17.56
C SER A 11 3.72 0.28 -18.25
N MET A 12 2.98 1.37 -18.50
CA MET A 12 3.49 2.61 -19.10
C MET A 12 3.30 3.84 -18.21
N GLY A 13 2.77 3.67 -17.00
CA GLY A 13 2.56 4.75 -16.05
C GLY A 13 3.87 5.20 -15.39
N GLU A 14 3.88 6.44 -14.88
CA GLU A 14 4.99 6.95 -14.07
C GLU A 14 5.10 6.20 -12.73
N PHE A 15 3.98 5.71 -12.22
CA PHE A 15 3.87 4.91 -11.00
C PHE A 15 3.22 3.57 -11.30
N ILE A 16 3.50 2.58 -10.45
CA ILE A 16 2.87 1.26 -10.46
C ILE A 16 2.45 0.91 -9.04
N THR A 17 1.27 0.33 -8.90
CA THR A 17 0.80 -0.30 -7.65
C THR A 17 0.28 -1.70 -7.97
N PHE A 18 0.26 -2.57 -6.96
CA PHE A 18 -0.20 -3.94 -7.08
C PHE A 18 -1.44 -4.14 -6.21
N VAL A 19 -2.46 -4.78 -6.78
CA VAL A 19 -3.69 -5.18 -6.10
C VAL A 19 -3.89 -6.66 -6.41
N ASP A 20 -4.00 -7.49 -5.38
CA ASP A 20 -4.25 -8.91 -5.57
C ASP A 20 -5.74 -9.12 -5.92
N SER A 21 -6.06 -10.18 -6.68
CA SER A 21 -7.38 -10.36 -7.29
C SER A 21 -8.51 -10.70 -6.30
N ASP A 22 -8.14 -11.04 -5.08
CA ASP A 22 -9.02 -11.38 -3.95
C ASP A 22 -9.14 -10.23 -2.94
N ASP A 23 -8.48 -9.10 -3.18
CA ASP A 23 -8.54 -7.90 -2.34
C ASP A 23 -9.42 -6.80 -2.94
N TYR A 24 -9.83 -5.87 -2.07
CA TYR A 24 -10.54 -4.64 -2.43
C TYR A 24 -9.73 -3.42 -2.01
N VAL A 25 -9.94 -2.31 -2.70
CA VAL A 25 -9.37 -1.00 -2.38
C VAL A 25 -10.47 0.02 -2.17
N THR A 26 -10.18 1.07 -1.40
CA THR A 26 -11.10 2.20 -1.23
C THR A 26 -11.14 3.07 -2.49
N ASP A 27 -12.22 3.82 -2.67
CA ASP A 27 -12.41 4.69 -3.84
C ASP A 27 -11.29 5.75 -3.99
N ASP A 28 -10.67 6.15 -2.88
CA ASP A 28 -9.59 7.14 -2.81
C ASP A 28 -8.18 6.52 -2.82
N TYR A 29 -8.05 5.18 -2.90
CA TYR A 29 -6.76 4.48 -2.71
C TYR A 29 -5.62 5.04 -3.57
N VAL A 30 -5.83 5.17 -4.89
CA VAL A 30 -4.79 5.66 -5.81
C VAL A 30 -4.53 7.15 -5.61
N GLU A 31 -5.58 7.95 -5.40
CA GLU A 31 -5.47 9.39 -5.16
C GLU A 31 -4.67 9.68 -3.89
N TYR A 32 -4.99 8.97 -2.81
CA TYR A 32 -4.32 9.11 -1.53
C TYR A 32 -2.83 8.79 -1.63
N LEU A 33 -2.47 7.63 -2.21
CA LEU A 33 -1.07 7.25 -2.41
C LEU A 33 -0.32 8.27 -3.27
N TYR A 34 -0.92 8.71 -4.38
CA TYR A 34 -0.32 9.74 -5.23
C TYR A 34 -0.14 11.06 -4.48
N SER A 35 -1.11 11.47 -3.67
CA SER A 35 -1.02 12.69 -2.86
C SER A 35 0.16 12.65 -1.89
N LEU A 36 0.45 11.50 -1.27
CA LEU A 36 1.58 11.32 -0.37
C LEU A 36 2.91 11.46 -1.10
N VAL A 37 3.03 10.85 -2.28
CA VAL A 37 4.21 10.99 -3.16
C VAL A 37 4.48 12.46 -3.46
N LYS A 38 3.44 13.21 -3.84
CA LYS A 38 3.55 14.64 -4.16
C LYS A 38 3.85 15.50 -2.93
N LYS A 39 3.18 15.24 -1.81
CA LYS A 39 3.31 15.98 -0.55
C LYS A 39 4.71 15.87 0.04
N TYR A 40 5.28 14.66 0.05
CA TYR A 40 6.58 14.38 0.65
C TYR A 40 7.74 14.33 -0.34
N ASN A 41 7.47 14.48 -1.63
CA ASN A 41 8.48 14.37 -2.69
C ASN A 41 9.30 13.08 -2.57
N CYS A 42 8.63 11.95 -2.32
CA CYS A 42 9.24 10.64 -2.16
C CYS A 42 9.08 9.80 -3.44
N LYS A 43 9.76 8.64 -3.49
CA LYS A 43 9.69 7.72 -4.65
C LYS A 43 8.62 6.64 -4.51
N MET A 44 8.09 6.45 -3.30
CA MET A 44 7.15 5.40 -2.95
C MET A 44 6.28 5.85 -1.78
N SER A 45 5.02 5.48 -1.82
CA SER A 45 4.03 5.65 -0.75
C SER A 45 3.39 4.31 -0.44
N MET A 46 2.92 4.12 0.79
CA MET A 46 2.15 2.96 1.22
C MET A 46 1.03 3.42 2.15
N CYS A 47 0.02 2.57 2.34
CA CYS A 47 -1.05 2.77 3.30
C CYS A 47 -1.28 1.48 4.09
N SER A 48 -1.84 1.63 5.29
CA SER A 48 -2.21 0.48 6.11
C SER A 48 -3.39 -0.29 5.51
N ILE A 49 -3.58 -1.53 5.96
CA ILE A 49 -4.59 -2.44 5.43
C ILE A 49 -5.83 -2.52 6.33
N PHE A 50 -6.97 -2.84 5.71
CA PHE A 50 -8.15 -3.31 6.42
C PHE A 50 -8.19 -4.85 6.35
N VAL A 51 -8.47 -5.51 7.47
CA VAL A 51 -8.66 -6.96 7.51
C VAL A 51 -10.15 -7.26 7.57
N HIS A 52 -10.66 -7.97 6.56
CA HIS A 52 -12.07 -8.40 6.50
C HIS A 52 -12.21 -9.88 6.89
N TYR A 53 -12.84 -10.13 8.04
CA TYR A 53 -13.20 -11.46 8.50
C TYR A 53 -14.57 -11.83 7.92
N ILE A 54 -14.55 -12.62 6.85
CA ILE A 54 -15.75 -13.04 6.11
C ILE A 54 -16.73 -13.83 7.00
N SER A 55 -16.23 -14.58 7.98
CA SER A 55 -17.06 -15.45 8.83
C SER A 55 -18.12 -14.72 9.65
N ASN A 56 -17.87 -13.45 9.99
CA ASN A 56 -18.77 -12.61 10.78
C ASN A 56 -18.90 -11.19 10.23
N ASP A 57 -18.52 -10.99 8.98
CA ASP A 57 -18.53 -9.71 8.27
C ASP A 57 -17.84 -8.57 9.05
N LYS A 58 -16.78 -8.88 9.79
CA LYS A 58 -16.07 -7.90 10.61
C LYS A 58 -14.90 -7.30 9.84
N MET A 59 -14.87 -5.98 9.72
CA MET A 59 -13.69 -5.24 9.24
C MET A 59 -12.87 -4.69 10.42
N ILE A 60 -11.55 -4.87 10.37
CA ILE A 60 -10.59 -4.27 11.30
C ILE A 60 -9.70 -3.30 10.54
N ASN A 61 -9.69 -2.04 10.97
CA ASN A 61 -8.76 -1.03 10.47
C ASN A 61 -7.46 -1.11 11.26
N ASN A 62 -6.34 -1.45 10.59
CA ASN A 62 -5.01 -1.47 11.22
C ASN A 62 -4.26 -0.14 11.10
N GLY A 63 -4.87 0.86 10.47
CA GLY A 63 -4.29 2.19 10.32
C GLY A 63 -4.25 2.97 11.62
N THR A 64 -3.16 3.71 11.82
CA THR A 64 -3.01 4.60 12.99
C THR A 64 -3.51 6.02 12.74
N GLY A 65 -3.92 6.33 11.50
CA GLY A 65 -4.31 7.69 11.07
C GLY A 65 -3.14 8.68 10.98
N ARG A 66 -1.90 8.20 11.13
CA ARG A 66 -0.68 9.02 11.05
C ARG A 66 0.03 8.79 9.73
N GLU A 67 0.61 9.87 9.19
CA GLU A 67 1.53 9.80 8.06
C GLU A 67 2.97 9.78 8.58
N LEU A 68 3.82 8.90 8.03
CA LEU A 68 5.22 8.75 8.42
C LEU A 68 6.12 8.80 7.17
N MET A 69 7.24 9.52 7.27
CA MET A 69 8.28 9.53 6.24
C MET A 69 9.54 8.90 6.84
N MET A 70 10.04 7.85 6.19
CA MET A 70 11.20 7.10 6.67
C MET A 70 12.05 6.58 5.50
N THR A 71 13.26 6.13 5.81
CA THR A 71 14.15 5.49 4.84
C THR A 71 13.60 4.12 4.43
N ALA A 72 14.00 3.63 3.26
CA ALA A 72 13.59 2.30 2.78
C ALA A 72 14.01 1.18 3.75
N GLU A 73 15.19 1.29 4.37
CA GLU A 73 15.68 0.33 5.37
C GLU A 73 14.74 0.25 6.57
N ARG A 74 14.40 1.40 7.17
CA ARG A 74 13.51 1.46 8.33
C ARG A 74 12.09 1.00 7.98
N CYS A 75 11.63 1.31 6.77
CA CYS A 75 10.35 0.88 6.24
C CYS A 75 10.26 -0.65 6.18
N ILE A 76 11.25 -1.31 5.58
CA ILE A 76 11.29 -2.77 5.47
C ILE A 76 11.39 -3.42 6.85
N GLU A 77 12.22 -2.89 7.74
CA GLU A 77 12.34 -3.36 9.12
C GLU A 77 10.97 -3.34 9.82
N LYS A 78 10.29 -2.19 9.79
CA LYS A 78 8.97 -2.02 10.42
C LYS A 78 7.90 -2.90 9.78
N MET A 79 7.92 -3.12 8.47
CA MET A 79 7.02 -4.05 7.78
C MET A 79 7.21 -5.49 8.27
N CYS A 80 8.46 -5.95 8.43
CA CYS A 80 8.74 -7.30 8.93
C CYS A 80 8.23 -7.53 10.35
N TYR A 81 8.26 -6.49 11.19
CA TYR A 81 7.79 -6.55 12.58
C TYR A 81 6.33 -6.12 12.78
N HIS A 82 5.62 -5.75 11.71
CA HIS A 82 4.26 -5.20 11.78
C HIS A 82 4.14 -3.99 12.73
N ASP A 83 5.15 -3.10 12.70
CA ASP A 83 5.30 -1.98 13.64
C ASP A 83 5.12 -0.62 12.95
N GLU A 84 3.92 -0.04 13.05
CA GLU A 84 3.57 1.29 12.52
C GLU A 84 3.70 1.44 10.99
N VAL A 85 3.35 0.40 10.23
CA VAL A 85 3.20 0.43 8.76
C VAL A 85 1.84 -0.15 8.37
#